data_AF-A0A8T2UBG8-F1
#
_entry.id   AF-A0A8T2UBG8-F1
#
_cell.length_a   1.000
_cell.length_b   1.000
_cell.length_c   1.000
_cell.angle_alpha   90.00
_cell.angle_beta   90.00
_cell.angle_gamma   90.00
#
_symmetry.space_group_name_H-M   'P 1'
#
loop_
_entity.id
_entity.type
_entity.pdbx_description
1 polymer ?
#
loop_
_entity_poly.entity_id
_entity_poly.type
_entity_poly.pdbx_seq_one_letter_code
_entity_poly.pdbx_strand_id
1 'polypeptide(L)'
;MSSLDQVRRCVEEFSHSDFALHALVNNAGLMEHKRVITAEGLELNFAVNVAAVYTMTELLLPQLKKGAPGARVITVASGGMLTSPLMNDLQYEKGKFNGHAQYARNKRIQVALTEKWAEDHKGSGVGFYSMHPGWVDTPAVSTSMPQFQKTLQNQLRTADQGADTVIWLTTQPNELLKSGAFYFDRMEVTKHLPLCWTTYSSQLLNSVVDSIKSICKI
;
A
#
# COMPACT_ATOMS: atom_id res chain seq x y z
N MET A 1 2.91 10.01 9.19
CA MET A 1 2.84 8.58 8.76
C MET A 1 3.63 7.64 9.67
N SER A 2 4.78 8.01 10.25
CA SER A 2 5.54 7.13 11.16
C SER A 2 5.04 7.10 12.61
N SER A 3 3.95 7.81 12.91
CA SER A 3 3.25 7.78 14.19
C SER A 3 1.77 7.45 13.93
N LEU A 4 1.29 6.34 14.47
CA LEU A 4 -0.11 5.94 14.37
C LEU A 4 -1.01 6.89 15.13
N ASP A 5 -0.59 7.42 16.27
CA ASP A 5 -1.35 8.45 17.00
C ASP A 5 -1.57 9.72 16.18
N GLN A 6 -0.56 10.17 15.42
CA GLN A 6 -0.75 11.28 14.48
C GLN A 6 -1.69 10.91 13.33
N VAL A 7 -1.64 9.67 12.84
CA VAL A 7 -2.57 9.19 11.81
C VAL A 7 -4.00 9.19 12.34
N ARG A 8 -4.24 8.69 13.56
CA ARG A 8 -5.57 8.70 14.20
C ARG A 8 -6.11 10.12 14.35
N ARG A 9 -5.30 11.05 14.88
CA ARG A 9 -5.68 12.47 14.99
C ARG A 9 -6.04 13.08 13.65
N CYS A 10 -5.23 12.85 12.62
CA CYS A 10 -5.52 13.35 11.27
C CYS A 10 -6.84 12.80 10.71
N VAL A 11 -7.14 11.51 10.94
CA VAL A 11 -8.40 10.90 10.49
C VAL A 11 -9.58 11.42 11.31
N GLU A 12 -9.42 11.62 12.62
CA GLU A 12 -10.44 12.19 13.49
C GLU A 12 -10.80 13.63 13.08
N GLU A 13 -9.80 14.47 12.83
CA GLU A 13 -9.98 15.83 12.32
C GLU A 13 -10.75 15.85 10.99
N PHE A 14 -10.40 14.97 10.05
CA PHE A 14 -11.16 14.84 8.80
C PHE A 14 -12.58 14.34 9.05
N SER A 15 -12.75 13.37 9.96
CA SER A 15 -14.04 12.76 10.27
C SER A 15 -15.04 13.75 10.86
N HIS A 16 -14.57 14.78 11.56
CA HIS A 16 -15.40 15.87 12.09
C HIS A 16 -16.01 16.80 11.04
N SER A 17 -15.46 16.81 9.81
CA SER A 17 -15.95 17.68 8.74
C SER A 17 -17.27 17.23 8.10
N ASP A 18 -17.76 16.03 8.45
CA ASP A 18 -18.93 15.34 7.86
C ASP A 18 -18.87 15.15 6.33
N PHE A 19 -17.72 15.42 5.69
CA PHE A 19 -17.57 15.25 4.25
C PHE A 19 -17.53 13.77 3.84
N ALA A 20 -18.19 13.49 2.72
CA ALA A 20 -18.03 12.21 2.02
C ALA A 20 -16.64 12.12 1.39
N LEU A 21 -15.95 11.00 1.63
CA LEU A 21 -14.64 10.74 1.02
C LEU A 21 -14.82 9.91 -0.25
N HIS A 22 -14.51 10.50 -1.40
CA HIS A 22 -14.66 9.82 -2.70
C HIS A 22 -13.41 9.07 -3.14
N ALA A 23 -12.23 9.49 -2.70
CA ALA A 23 -10.98 8.81 -3.02
C ALA A 23 -9.97 8.95 -1.88
N LEU A 24 -9.43 7.80 -1.44
CA LEU A 24 -8.26 7.73 -0.59
C LEU A 24 -7.09 7.18 -1.40
N VAL A 25 -6.01 7.96 -1.53
CA VAL A 25 -4.80 7.52 -2.22
C VAL A 25 -3.66 7.31 -1.21
N ASN A 26 -3.38 6.05 -0.92
CA ASN A 26 -2.25 5.65 -0.07
C ASN A 26 -0.96 5.66 -0.90
N ASN A 27 -0.43 6.86 -1.19
CA ASN A 27 0.79 7.06 -2.00
C ASN A 27 2.08 7.08 -1.16
N ALA A 28 2.02 7.58 0.07
CA ALA A 28 3.21 7.74 0.91
C ALA A 28 3.93 6.40 1.10
N GLY A 29 5.26 6.43 1.00
CA GLY A 29 6.11 5.26 1.21
C GLY A 29 7.51 5.64 1.67
N LEU A 30 8.17 4.70 2.33
CA LEU A 30 9.52 4.87 2.86
C LEU A 30 10.35 3.62 2.62
N MET A 31 11.63 3.79 2.28
CA MET A 31 12.62 2.72 2.24
C MET A 31 13.85 3.15 3.06
N GLU A 32 13.86 2.74 4.32
CA GLU A 32 15.00 2.92 5.24
C GLU A 32 15.84 1.64 5.27
N HIS A 33 17.17 1.80 5.18
CA HIS A 33 18.13 0.69 5.09
C HIS A 33 18.60 0.15 6.44
N LYS A 34 18.36 0.91 7.51
CA LYS A 34 18.62 0.49 8.88
C LYS A 34 17.34 0.07 9.57
N ARG A 35 17.42 -0.92 10.46
CA ARG A 35 16.27 -1.29 11.30
C ARG A 35 16.07 -0.21 12.36
N VAL A 36 15.20 0.76 12.09
CA VAL A 36 14.85 1.84 13.01
C VAL A 36 13.52 1.51 13.66
N ILE A 37 13.42 1.73 14.97
CA ILE A 37 12.18 1.54 15.74
C ILE A 37 11.59 2.92 16.06
N THR A 38 10.31 3.08 15.75
CA THR A 38 9.52 4.28 16.08
C THR A 38 9.28 4.39 17.59
N ALA A 39 8.84 5.56 18.05
CA ALA A 39 8.49 5.76 19.47
C ALA A 39 7.35 4.82 19.95
N GLU A 40 6.52 4.32 19.02
CA GLU A 40 5.44 3.37 19.29
C GLU A 40 5.90 1.90 19.24
N GLY A 41 7.21 1.65 19.11
CA GLY A 41 7.78 0.30 19.12
C GLY A 41 7.70 -0.44 17.78
N LEU A 42 7.34 0.24 16.69
CA LEU A 42 7.20 -0.36 15.36
C LEU A 42 8.46 -0.18 14.51
N GLU A 43 8.81 -1.18 13.70
CA GLU A 43 9.82 -1.02 12.64
C GLU A 43 9.37 0.06 11.65
N LEU A 44 10.27 1.00 11.32
CA LEU A 44 9.94 2.25 10.65
C LEU A 44 9.34 2.05 9.23
N ASN A 45 9.87 1.12 8.43
CA ASN A 45 9.31 0.83 7.11
C ASN A 45 7.90 0.23 7.25
N PHE A 46 7.70 -0.72 8.16
CA PHE A 46 6.40 -1.30 8.46
C PHE A 46 5.40 -0.26 8.97
N ALA A 47 5.83 0.62 9.89
CA ALA A 47 5.01 1.68 10.46
C ALA A 47 4.44 2.59 9.36
N VAL A 48 5.32 3.05 8.45
CA VAL A 48 4.93 3.98 7.36
C VAL A 48 4.17 3.28 6.25
N ASN A 49 4.68 2.15 5.75
CA ASN A 49 4.16 1.50 4.54
C ASN A 49 2.93 0.62 4.82
N VAL A 50 2.79 0.06 6.01
CA VAL A 50 1.71 -0.90 6.32
C VAL A 50 0.81 -0.37 7.43
N ALA A 51 1.34 -0.15 8.63
CA ALA A 51 0.50 0.13 9.80
C ALA A 51 -0.29 1.44 9.65
N ALA A 52 0.35 2.51 9.16
CA ALA A 52 -0.32 3.78 8.90
C ALA A 52 -1.35 3.68 7.77
N VAL A 53 -1.04 2.94 6.69
CA VAL A 53 -1.95 2.72 5.56
C VAL A 53 -3.17 1.93 5.99
N TYR A 54 -2.97 0.86 6.77
CA TYR A 54 -4.04 0.05 7.33
C TYR A 54 -4.92 0.89 8.26
N THR A 55 -4.29 1.57 9.23
CA THR A 55 -5.00 2.42 10.20
C THR A 55 -5.82 3.50 9.53
N MET A 56 -5.24 4.23 8.58
CA MET A 56 -5.93 5.29 7.87
C MET A 56 -7.10 4.76 7.05
N THR A 57 -6.93 3.63 6.35
CA THR A 57 -7.98 3.03 5.53
C THR A 57 -9.14 2.55 6.38
N GLU A 58 -8.88 1.77 7.44
CA GLU A 58 -9.90 1.26 8.35
C GLU A 58 -10.71 2.39 9.00
N LEU A 59 -10.04 3.43 9.51
CA LEU A 59 -10.71 4.51 10.22
C LEU A 59 -11.50 5.46 9.29
N LEU A 60 -11.13 5.56 8.00
CA LEU A 60 -11.85 6.35 6.99
C LEU A 60 -12.95 5.56 6.26
N LEU A 61 -13.13 4.26 6.54
CA LEU A 61 -14.19 3.45 5.93
C LEU A 61 -15.60 4.07 6.09
N PRO A 62 -15.99 4.66 7.23
CA PRO A 62 -17.30 5.31 7.35
C PRO A 62 -17.49 6.46 6.34
N GLN A 63 -16.49 7.32 6.16
CA GLN A 63 -16.52 8.46 5.23
C GLN A 63 -16.45 7.98 3.77
N LEU A 64 -15.70 6.91 3.49
CA LEU A 64 -15.70 6.26 2.18
C LEU A 64 -17.08 5.70 1.82
N LYS A 65 -17.76 5.06 2.78
CA LYS A 65 -19.14 4.57 2.60
C LYS A 65 -20.15 5.69 2.37
N LYS A 66 -19.94 6.89 2.93
CA LYS A 66 -20.75 8.08 2.60
C LYS A 66 -20.56 8.53 1.15
N GLY A 67 -19.37 8.35 0.58
CA GLY A 67 -19.08 8.62 -0.84
C GLY A 67 -19.48 7.50 -1.79
N ALA A 68 -20.10 6.43 -1.30
CA ALA A 68 -20.53 5.30 -2.13
C ALA A 68 -21.92 5.56 -2.78
N PRO A 69 -22.19 4.98 -3.96
CA PRO A 69 -21.28 4.19 -4.79
C PRO A 69 -20.26 5.10 -5.52
N GLY A 70 -19.08 4.56 -5.82
CA GLY A 70 -18.05 5.27 -6.59
C GLY A 70 -16.82 5.69 -5.79
N ALA A 71 -16.94 5.72 -4.45
CA ALA A 71 -15.82 5.87 -3.55
C ALA A 71 -14.78 4.77 -3.75
N ARG A 72 -13.50 5.09 -3.49
CA ARG A 72 -12.41 4.13 -3.67
C ARG A 72 -11.19 4.38 -2.81
N VAL A 73 -10.46 3.30 -2.57
CA VAL A 73 -9.12 3.31 -1.96
C VAL A 73 -8.13 2.81 -3.01
N ILE A 74 -7.08 3.59 -3.26
CA ILE A 74 -6.01 3.22 -4.19
C ILE A 74 -4.69 3.19 -3.41
N THR A 75 -4.04 2.03 -3.40
CA THR A 75 -2.75 1.83 -2.72
C THR A 75 -1.61 1.78 -3.73
N VAL A 76 -0.67 2.71 -3.63
CA VAL A 76 0.53 2.74 -4.47
C VAL A 76 1.57 1.79 -3.88
N ALA A 77 1.64 0.60 -4.47
CA ALA A 77 2.58 -0.44 -4.11
C ALA A 77 3.91 -0.29 -4.88
N SER A 78 4.56 -1.39 -5.25
CA SER A 78 5.78 -1.40 -6.08
C SER A 78 5.90 -2.72 -6.84
N GLY A 79 6.51 -2.70 -8.03
CA GLY A 79 6.88 -3.92 -8.75
C GLY A 79 7.85 -4.82 -7.98
N GLY A 80 8.61 -4.28 -7.01
CA GLY A 80 9.48 -5.08 -6.13
C GLY A 80 8.74 -6.14 -5.32
N MET A 81 7.43 -6.00 -5.12
CA MET A 81 6.62 -7.01 -4.43
C MET A 81 6.43 -8.29 -5.25
N LEU A 82 6.60 -8.25 -6.58
CA LEU A 82 6.32 -9.36 -7.48
C LEU A 82 7.17 -10.61 -7.21
N THR A 83 8.35 -10.41 -6.63
CA THR A 83 9.31 -11.47 -6.24
C THR A 83 9.39 -11.67 -4.73
N SER A 84 8.58 -10.95 -3.94
CA SER A 84 8.54 -11.10 -2.49
C SER A 84 7.34 -11.95 -2.06
N PRO A 85 7.54 -13.06 -1.32
CA PRO A 85 6.43 -13.81 -0.74
C PRO A 85 5.75 -13.01 0.38
N LEU A 86 4.49 -13.35 0.66
CA LEU A 86 3.80 -12.88 1.86
C LEU A 86 4.35 -13.63 3.08
N MET A 87 4.65 -12.91 4.16
CA MET A 87 5.32 -13.47 5.35
C MET A 87 4.65 -12.96 6.63
N ASN A 88 4.70 -13.79 7.68
CA ASN A 88 4.20 -13.41 9.03
C ASN A 88 5.19 -12.55 9.82
N ASP A 89 6.48 -12.54 9.45
CA ASP A 89 7.46 -11.62 10.05
C ASP A 89 7.30 -10.22 9.43
N LEU A 90 6.33 -9.47 9.95
CA LEU A 90 5.92 -8.17 9.41
C LEU A 90 6.94 -7.06 9.64
N GLN A 91 7.73 -7.17 10.71
CA GLN A 91 8.63 -6.13 11.21
C GLN A 91 10.12 -6.50 11.10
N TYR A 92 10.42 -7.54 10.29
CA TYR A 92 11.77 -8.03 10.03
C TYR A 92 12.55 -8.29 11.33
N GLU A 93 11.94 -9.06 12.24
CA GLU A 93 12.54 -9.42 13.52
C GLU A 93 13.60 -10.51 13.38
N LYS A 94 13.54 -11.29 12.30
CA LYS A 94 14.43 -12.44 12.09
C LYS A 94 15.51 -12.15 11.05
N GLY A 95 16.75 -12.49 11.39
CA GLY A 95 17.90 -12.43 10.50
C GLY A 95 18.51 -11.03 10.34
N LYS A 96 19.43 -10.89 9.37
CA LYS A 96 20.08 -9.61 9.08
C LYS A 96 19.12 -8.70 8.31
N PHE A 97 18.86 -7.50 8.85
CA PHE A 97 17.96 -6.54 8.23
C PHE A 97 18.43 -6.14 6.84
N ASN A 98 17.48 -6.04 5.91
CA ASN A 98 17.68 -5.56 4.55
C ASN A 98 16.50 -4.67 4.17
N GLY A 99 16.77 -3.35 4.03
CA GLY A 99 15.73 -2.35 3.75
C GLY A 99 15.00 -2.58 2.43
N HIS A 100 15.69 -3.00 1.37
CA HIS A 100 15.04 -3.33 0.09
C HIS A 100 14.09 -4.51 0.23
N ALA A 101 14.51 -5.57 0.93
CA ALA A 101 13.68 -6.74 1.18
C ALA A 101 12.48 -6.39 2.07
N GLN A 102 12.68 -5.60 3.12
CA GLN A 102 11.58 -5.14 3.99
C GLN A 102 10.59 -4.29 3.22
N TYR A 103 11.06 -3.34 2.40
CA TYR A 103 10.21 -2.55 1.53
C TYR A 103 9.38 -3.43 0.58
N ALA A 104 10.01 -4.39 -0.11
CA ALA A 104 9.32 -5.33 -1.00
C ALA A 104 8.26 -6.16 -0.25
N ARG A 105 8.56 -6.61 0.97
CA ARG A 105 7.59 -7.30 1.85
C ARG A 105 6.43 -6.38 2.24
N ASN A 106 6.69 -5.14 2.63
CA ASN A 106 5.64 -4.18 2.94
C ASN A 106 4.73 -3.91 1.73
N LYS A 107 5.32 -3.77 0.53
CA LYS A 107 4.56 -3.57 -0.71
C LYS A 107 3.75 -4.82 -1.11
N ARG A 108 4.25 -6.03 -0.80
CA ARG A 108 3.48 -7.28 -0.92
C ARG A 108 2.29 -7.30 0.03
N ILE A 109 2.49 -6.90 1.29
CA ILE A 109 1.42 -6.79 2.28
C ILE A 109 0.35 -5.80 1.83
N GLN A 110 0.73 -4.62 1.30
CA GLN A 110 -0.23 -3.64 0.78
C GLN A 110 -1.15 -4.22 -0.30
N VAL A 111 -0.62 -4.99 -1.24
CA VAL A 111 -1.42 -5.64 -2.30
C VAL A 111 -2.35 -6.69 -1.72
N ALA A 112 -1.87 -7.48 -0.76
CA ALA A 112 -2.66 -8.48 -0.07
C ALA A 112 -3.81 -7.86 0.77
N LEU A 113 -3.56 -6.71 1.42
CA LEU A 113 -4.59 -5.94 2.13
C LEU A 113 -5.63 -5.39 1.17
N THR A 114 -5.24 -4.90 -0.01
CA THR A 114 -6.19 -4.48 -1.04
C THR A 114 -7.13 -5.61 -1.47
N GLU A 115 -6.62 -6.83 -1.63
CA GLU A 115 -7.47 -8.01 -1.89
C GLU A 115 -8.41 -8.29 -0.73
N LYS A 116 -7.90 -8.22 0.50
CA LYS A 116 -8.68 -8.49 1.70
C LYS A 116 -9.82 -7.48 1.89
N TRP A 117 -9.54 -6.18 1.73
CA TRP A 117 -10.58 -5.15 1.80
C TRP A 117 -11.63 -5.30 0.70
N ALA A 118 -11.23 -5.68 -0.51
CA ALA A 118 -12.17 -5.94 -1.60
C ALA A 118 -13.12 -7.12 -1.28
N GLU A 119 -12.61 -8.15 -0.60
CA GLU A 119 -13.40 -9.28 -0.11
C GLU A 119 -14.35 -8.84 1.03
N ASP A 120 -13.80 -8.24 2.09
CA ASP A 120 -14.53 -7.91 3.33
C ASP A 120 -15.58 -6.81 3.14
N HIS A 121 -15.40 -5.93 2.15
CA HIS A 121 -16.33 -4.84 1.84
C HIS A 121 -17.05 -5.01 0.52
N LYS A 122 -17.15 -6.25 0.03
CA LYS A 122 -17.96 -6.57 -1.16
C LYS A 122 -19.40 -6.08 -0.97
N GLY A 123 -19.90 -5.33 -1.94
CA GLY A 123 -21.25 -4.75 -1.91
C GLY A 123 -21.38 -3.42 -1.16
N SER A 124 -20.31 -2.90 -0.55
CA SER A 124 -20.33 -1.58 0.12
C SER A 124 -20.42 -0.38 -0.84
N GLY A 125 -20.18 -0.61 -2.15
CA GLY A 125 -20.05 0.45 -3.15
C GLY A 125 -18.68 1.15 -3.15
N VAL A 126 -17.77 0.77 -2.24
CA VAL A 126 -16.36 1.22 -2.21
C VAL A 126 -15.48 0.26 -3.00
N GLY A 127 -14.69 0.79 -3.93
CA GLY A 127 -13.68 0.04 -4.69
C GLY A 127 -12.32 0.03 -4.00
N PHE A 128 -11.59 -1.09 -4.05
CA PHE A 128 -10.24 -1.19 -3.50
C PHE A 128 -9.29 -1.61 -4.61
N TYR A 129 -8.25 -0.81 -4.86
CA TYR A 129 -7.33 -1.02 -5.97
C TYR A 129 -5.89 -0.84 -5.51
N SER A 130 -4.98 -1.57 -6.13
CA SER A 130 -3.54 -1.41 -5.91
C SER A 130 -2.85 -1.21 -7.25
N MET A 131 -1.70 -0.55 -7.26
CA MET A 131 -0.96 -0.29 -8.48
C MET A 131 0.54 -0.12 -8.23
N HIS A 132 1.38 -0.21 -9.26
CA HIS A 132 2.78 0.26 -9.16
C HIS A 132 3.11 1.28 -10.25
N PRO A 133 3.86 2.35 -9.96
CA PRO A 133 4.01 3.48 -10.90
C PRO A 133 5.11 3.25 -11.94
N GLY A 134 5.62 2.02 -12.05
CA GLY A 134 6.88 1.74 -12.74
C GLY A 134 8.08 2.28 -11.97
N TRP A 135 9.20 2.48 -12.66
CA TRP A 135 10.44 2.97 -12.08
C TRP A 135 10.48 4.49 -12.24
N VAL A 136 10.00 5.22 -11.24
CA VAL A 136 9.88 6.69 -11.29
C VAL A 136 11.08 7.35 -10.63
N ASP A 137 11.63 8.38 -11.27
CA ASP A 137 12.66 9.20 -10.64
C ASP A 137 12.02 10.08 -9.56
N THR A 138 12.22 9.70 -8.30
CA THR A 138 11.73 10.45 -7.14
C THR A 138 12.88 10.71 -6.19
N PRO A 139 12.80 11.76 -5.34
CA PRO A 139 13.77 11.96 -4.27
C PRO A 139 13.94 10.73 -3.38
N ALA A 140 12.87 9.94 -3.18
CA ALA A 140 12.90 8.69 -2.44
C ALA A 140 13.77 7.63 -3.14
N VAL A 141 13.65 7.46 -4.46
CA VAL A 141 14.51 6.55 -5.24
C VAL A 141 15.96 7.02 -5.25
N SER A 142 16.20 8.32 -5.39
CA SER A 142 17.55 8.91 -5.35
C SER A 142 18.24 8.69 -3.99
N THR A 143 17.49 8.79 -2.89
CA THR A 143 18.02 8.64 -1.53
C THR A 143 18.17 7.17 -1.13
N SER A 144 17.16 6.35 -1.42
CA SER A 144 17.12 4.95 -1.00
C SER A 144 17.76 4.00 -2.01
N MET A 145 17.92 4.37 -3.28
CA MET A 145 18.52 3.51 -4.30
C MET A 145 19.48 4.30 -5.21
N PRO A 146 20.51 4.96 -4.66
CA PRO A 146 21.36 5.89 -5.42
C PRO A 146 22.09 5.23 -6.58
N GLN A 147 22.56 3.98 -6.40
CA GLN A 147 23.23 3.24 -7.46
C GLN A 147 22.28 2.86 -8.60
N PHE A 148 21.03 2.53 -8.27
CA PHE A 148 20.00 2.20 -9.25
C PHE A 148 19.59 3.44 -10.06
N GLN A 149 19.35 4.56 -9.38
CA GLN A 149 19.02 5.84 -10.01
C GLN A 149 20.13 6.26 -10.99
N LYS A 150 21.39 6.20 -10.55
CA LYS A 150 22.55 6.50 -11.40
C LYS A 150 22.66 5.59 -12.63
N THR A 151 22.33 4.30 -12.48
CA THR A 151 22.45 3.32 -13.58
C THR A 151 21.33 3.48 -14.61
N LEU A 152 20.15 3.94 -14.19
CA LEU A 152 18.93 3.92 -15.00
C LEU A 152 18.35 5.31 -15.23
N GLN A 153 19.08 6.38 -14.91
CA GLN A 153 18.62 7.77 -14.95
C GLN A 153 17.86 8.16 -16.24
N ASN A 154 18.26 7.60 -17.40
CA ASN A 154 17.63 7.87 -18.71
C ASN A 154 16.45 6.94 -19.05
N GLN A 155 16.13 5.98 -18.18
CA GLN A 155 15.05 5.00 -18.30
C GLN A 155 14.01 5.14 -17.18
N LEU A 156 14.26 6.04 -16.21
CA LEU A 156 13.30 6.36 -15.16
C LEU A 156 12.16 7.21 -15.73
N ARG A 157 10.96 6.92 -15.25
CA ARG A 157 9.74 7.68 -15.54
C ARG A 157 9.77 9.02 -14.82
N THR A 158 9.13 10.01 -15.41
CA THR A 158 8.83 11.28 -14.73
C THR A 158 7.77 11.07 -13.65
N ALA A 159 7.65 12.01 -12.71
CA ALA A 159 6.58 11.99 -11.71
C ALA A 159 5.18 11.94 -12.36
N ASP A 160 4.97 12.67 -13.45
CA ASP A 160 3.71 12.68 -14.18
C ASP A 160 3.39 11.31 -14.79
N GLN A 161 4.39 10.66 -15.40
CA GLN A 161 4.24 9.29 -15.91
C GLN A 161 3.97 8.28 -14.79
N GLY A 162 4.54 8.50 -13.60
CA GLY A 162 4.26 7.68 -12.41
C GLY A 162 2.85 7.89 -11.85
N ALA A 163 2.34 9.13 -11.91
CA ALA A 163 1.02 9.51 -11.42
C ALA A 163 -0.12 9.05 -12.35
N ASP A 164 0.20 8.75 -13.61
CA ASP A 164 -0.76 8.42 -14.66
C ASP A 164 -1.81 7.37 -14.25
N THR A 165 -1.36 6.21 -13.77
CA THR A 165 -2.26 5.10 -13.41
C THR A 165 -3.09 5.42 -12.17
N VAL A 166 -2.54 6.10 -11.17
CA VAL A 166 -3.32 6.46 -9.96
C VAL A 166 -4.39 7.49 -10.30
N ILE A 167 -4.07 8.49 -11.12
CA ILE A 167 -5.06 9.48 -11.59
C ILE A 167 -6.14 8.77 -12.41
N TRP A 168 -5.75 7.92 -13.37
CA TRP A 168 -6.72 7.15 -14.16
C TRP A 168 -7.65 6.31 -13.27
N LEU A 169 -7.11 5.61 -12.26
CA LEU A 169 -7.90 4.86 -11.28
C LEU A 169 -8.82 5.76 -10.44
N THR A 170 -8.48 7.02 -10.19
CA THR A 170 -9.36 7.95 -9.48
C THR A 170 -10.56 8.42 -10.32
N THR A 171 -10.45 8.39 -11.65
CA THR A 171 -11.46 8.97 -12.54
C THR A 171 -12.29 7.94 -13.29
N GLN A 172 -11.93 6.65 -13.28
CA GLN A 172 -12.72 5.63 -13.97
C GLN A 172 -14.03 5.31 -13.26
N PRO A 173 -15.09 4.95 -13.99
CA PRO A 173 -16.25 4.29 -13.40
C PRO A 173 -15.85 2.97 -12.72
N ASN A 174 -16.41 2.68 -11.54
CA ASN A 174 -16.04 1.50 -10.76
C ASN A 174 -16.37 0.19 -11.49
N GLU A 175 -17.40 0.19 -12.34
CA GLU A 175 -17.82 -0.95 -13.17
C GLU A 175 -16.80 -1.34 -14.24
N LEU A 176 -15.91 -0.42 -14.64
CA LEU A 176 -14.80 -0.71 -15.55
C LEU A 176 -13.55 -1.22 -14.82
N LEU A 177 -13.58 -1.23 -13.48
CA LEU A 177 -12.47 -1.64 -12.64
C LEU A 177 -12.82 -2.87 -11.83
N LYS A 178 -11.86 -3.77 -11.68
CA LYS A 178 -11.97 -4.92 -10.80
C LYS A 178 -11.44 -4.58 -9.41
N SER A 179 -12.32 -4.55 -8.41
CA SER A 179 -11.91 -4.40 -7.01
C SER A 179 -11.02 -5.56 -6.58
N GLY A 180 -10.01 -5.27 -5.77
CA GLY A 180 -8.95 -6.19 -5.37
C GLY A 180 -7.83 -6.35 -6.40
N ALA A 181 -7.95 -5.81 -7.61
CA ALA A 181 -6.95 -5.99 -8.66
C ALA A 181 -5.69 -5.11 -8.48
N PHE A 182 -4.64 -5.46 -9.21
CA PHE A 182 -3.36 -4.76 -9.25
C PHE A 182 -3.13 -4.20 -10.65
N TYR A 183 -2.80 -2.91 -10.73
CA TYR A 183 -2.74 -2.18 -11.99
C TYR A 183 -1.34 -1.65 -12.32
N PHE A 184 -1.07 -1.58 -13.61
CA PHE A 184 0.11 -0.92 -14.17
C PHE A 184 -0.24 -0.40 -15.56
N ASP A 185 0.16 0.82 -15.87
CA ASP A 185 -0.11 1.49 -17.16
C ASP A 185 -1.59 1.36 -17.58
N ARG A 186 -2.48 1.68 -16.64
CA ARG A 186 -3.95 1.68 -16.81
C ARG A 186 -4.55 0.31 -17.18
N MET A 187 -3.86 -0.79 -16.87
CA MET A 187 -4.35 -2.15 -17.11
C MET A 187 -4.21 -3.03 -15.88
N GLU A 188 -5.12 -4.01 -15.71
CA GLU A 188 -4.94 -5.09 -14.73
C GLU A 188 -3.72 -5.92 -15.13
N VAL A 189 -2.83 -6.17 -14.18
CA VAL A 189 -1.63 -7.01 -14.35
C VAL A 189 -1.55 -8.06 -13.25
N THR A 190 -0.75 -9.11 -13.48
CA THR A 190 -0.59 -10.17 -12.48
C THR A 190 0.10 -9.68 -11.20
N LYS A 191 -0.35 -10.18 -10.06
CA LYS A 191 0.25 -9.96 -8.72
C LYS A 191 1.32 -11.01 -8.40
N HIS A 192 1.34 -12.09 -9.18
CA HIS A 192 2.18 -13.25 -8.97
C HIS A 192 2.88 -13.61 -10.26
N LEU A 193 4.21 -13.50 -10.27
CA LEU A 193 5.00 -13.99 -11.38
C LEU A 193 5.15 -15.52 -11.27
N PRO A 194 5.05 -16.25 -12.40
CA PRO A 194 5.37 -17.67 -12.43
C PRO A 194 6.76 -17.92 -11.82
N LEU A 195 6.91 -19.03 -11.10
CA LEU A 195 8.19 -19.49 -10.52
C LEU A 195 8.79 -18.61 -9.40
N CYS A 196 8.15 -17.50 -9.03
CA CYS A 196 8.60 -16.65 -7.90
C CYS A 196 8.00 -17.05 -6.54
N TRP A 197 7.12 -18.07 -6.51
CA TRP A 197 6.50 -18.64 -5.30
C TRP A 197 5.84 -17.58 -4.39
N THR A 198 5.22 -16.56 -5.00
CA THR A 198 4.62 -15.45 -4.26
C THR A 198 3.13 -15.60 -4.00
N THR A 199 2.50 -16.65 -4.51
CA THR A 199 1.11 -16.99 -4.19
C THR A 199 0.98 -17.39 -2.73
N TYR A 200 -0.13 -17.06 -2.09
CA TYR A 200 -0.41 -17.37 -0.69
C TYR A 200 -1.82 -17.92 -0.50
N SER A 201 -2.02 -18.69 0.56
CA SER A 201 -3.33 -19.20 0.95
C SER A 201 -4.15 -18.15 1.69
N SER A 202 -5.47 -18.30 1.70
CA SER A 202 -6.36 -17.45 2.49
C SER A 202 -6.07 -17.53 3.99
N GLN A 203 -5.60 -18.69 4.49
CA GLN A 203 -5.21 -18.82 5.91
C GLN A 203 -4.02 -17.93 6.25
N LEU A 204 -3.00 -17.88 5.38
CA LEU A 204 -1.84 -17.01 5.58
C LEU A 204 -2.25 -15.53 5.50
N LEU A 205 -3.08 -15.17 4.53
CA LEU A 205 -3.60 -13.81 4.39
C LEU A 205 -4.34 -13.36 5.66
N ASN A 206 -5.29 -14.17 6.15
CA ASN A 206 -6.05 -13.85 7.36
C ASN A 206 -5.12 -13.71 8.58
N SER A 207 -4.16 -14.62 8.75
CA SER A 207 -3.19 -14.53 9.86
C SER A 207 -2.35 -13.25 9.83
N VAL A 208 -1.92 -12.81 8.64
CA VAL A 208 -1.21 -11.54 8.47
C VAL A 208 -2.11 -10.35 8.83
N VAL A 209 -3.35 -10.35 8.33
CA VAL A 209 -4.31 -9.27 8.58
C VAL A 209 -4.64 -9.16 10.07
N ASP A 210 -4.88 -10.28 10.75
CA ASP A 210 -5.13 -10.32 12.19
C ASP A 210 -3.95 -9.77 12.99
N SER A 211 -2.72 -10.11 12.56
CA SER A 211 -1.50 -9.58 13.18
C SER A 211 -1.39 -8.07 13.01
N ILE A 212 -1.66 -7.56 11.80
CA ILE A 212 -1.66 -6.11 11.52
C ILE A 212 -2.72 -5.40 12.35
N LYS A 213 -3.93 -5.94 12.40
CA LYS A 213 -5.04 -5.40 13.20
C LYS A 213 -4.68 -5.31 14.67
N SER A 214 -4.13 -6.39 15.24
CA SER A 214 -3.65 -6.44 16.62
C SER A 214 -2.56 -5.37 16.90
N ILE A 215 -1.56 -5.27 16.01
CA ILE A 215 -0.50 -4.26 16.13
C ILE A 215 -1.05 -2.83 16.05
N CYS A 216 -2.02 -2.59 15.16
CA CYS A 216 -2.63 -1.27 14.95
C CYS A 216 -3.68 -0.91 16.01
N LYS A 217 -4.12 -1.86 16.84
CA LYS A 217 -5.14 -1.68 17.90
C LYS A 217 -6.46 -1.14 17.34
N ILE A 218 -6.96 -1.77 16.28
CA ILE A 218 -8.25 -1.49 15.62
C ILE A 218 -9.16 -2.71 15.77
#